data_AF-A0A1U7M5T5-F1
#
_entry.id   AF-A0A1U7M5T5-F1
#
_cell.length_a   1.000
_cell.length_b   1.000
_cell.length_c   1.000
_cell.angle_alpha   90.00
_cell.angle_beta   90.00
_cell.angle_gamma   90.00
#
_symmetry.space_group_name_H-M   'P 1'
#
loop_
_entity.id
_entity.type
_entity.pdbx_description
1 polymer ?
#
loop_
_entity_poly.entity_id
_entity_poly.type
_entity_poly.pdbx_seq_one_letter_code
_entity_poly.pdbx_strand_id
1 'polypeptide(L)'
;MKWNEAVKNYPNKWLLFEAIESYSKEGNRIIKDLSVINSFDDSRKALEQYSEMHKKDKSREMYVYHTKNKELIIEEKRWIGVREYG
;
A
#
# COMPACT_ATOMS: atom_id res chain seq x y z
N MET A 1 -11.75 4.67 -4.92
CA MET A 1 -11.50 4.35 -6.34
C MET A 1 -10.85 2.98 -6.40
N LYS A 2 -11.03 2.24 -7.48
CA LYS A 2 -10.45 0.89 -7.64
C LYS A 2 -9.00 0.97 -8.15
N TRP A 3 -8.20 -0.06 -7.90
CA TRP A 3 -6.82 -0.12 -8.43
C TRP A 3 -6.75 0.02 -9.95
N ASN A 4 -7.67 -0.62 -10.69
CA ASN A 4 -7.72 -0.53 -12.15
C ASN A 4 -7.98 0.91 -12.66
N GLU A 5 -8.65 1.75 -11.86
CA GLU A 5 -8.84 3.17 -12.18
C GLU A 5 -7.56 3.95 -11.89
N ALA A 6 -6.90 3.66 -10.76
CA ALA A 6 -5.61 4.26 -10.41
C ALA A 6 -4.53 3.98 -11.46
N VAL A 7 -4.44 2.75 -11.98
CA VAL A 7 -3.50 2.38 -13.07
C VAL A 7 -3.73 3.21 -14.33
N LYS A 8 -5.00 3.52 -14.66
CA LYS A 8 -5.34 4.35 -15.83
C LYS A 8 -5.03 5.83 -15.60
N ASN A 9 -5.31 6.33 -14.40
CA ASN A 9 -5.12 7.74 -14.06
C ASN A 9 -3.64 8.10 -13.83
N TYR A 10 -2.82 7.13 -13.38
CA TYR A 10 -1.42 7.33 -13.03
C TYR A 10 -0.50 6.28 -13.68
N PRO A 11 -0.39 6.22 -15.01
CA PRO A 11 0.39 5.19 -15.69
C PRO A 11 1.90 5.31 -15.39
N ASN A 12 2.54 4.17 -15.09
CA ASN A 12 3.98 4.07 -14.80
C ASN A 12 4.46 4.96 -13.64
N LYS A 13 3.63 5.10 -12.61
CA LYS A 13 3.96 5.81 -11.35
C LYS A 13 3.99 4.86 -10.16
N TRP A 14 4.79 5.22 -9.16
CA TRP A 14 4.64 4.75 -7.78
C TRP A 14 3.52 5.52 -7.10
N LEU A 15 2.54 4.81 -6.53
CA LEU A 15 1.45 5.41 -5.77
C LEU A 15 1.65 5.15 -4.29
N LEU A 16 1.50 6.20 -3.49
CA LEU A 16 1.20 6.10 -2.06
C LEU A 16 -0.32 6.26 -1.92
N PHE A 17 -0.98 5.27 -1.33
CA PHE A 17 -2.43 5.28 -1.16
C PHE A 17 -2.82 4.68 0.19
N GLU A 18 -4.02 5.05 0.64
CA GLU A 18 -4.68 4.48 1.81
C GLU A 18 -5.74 3.49 1.37
N ALA A 19 -5.81 2.34 2.06
CA ALA A 19 -6.88 1.38 1.91
C ALA A 19 -8.12 1.89 2.65
N ILE A 20 -9.19 2.14 1.90
CA ILE A 20 -10.47 2.62 2.46
C ILE A 20 -11.38 1.44 2.80
N GLU A 21 -11.45 0.45 1.90
CA GLU A 21 -12.13 -0.81 2.17
C GLU A 21 -11.20 -1.96 1.75
N SER A 22 -10.85 -2.80 2.72
CA SER A 22 -10.01 -3.97 2.51
C SER A 22 -10.47 -5.15 3.36
N TYR A 23 -10.13 -6.35 2.92
CA TYR A 23 -10.36 -7.57 3.69
C TYR A 23 -9.25 -8.58 3.42
N SER A 24 -9.02 -9.46 4.39
CA SER A 24 -8.00 -10.50 4.28
C SER A 24 -8.62 -11.77 3.73
N LYS A 25 -7.99 -12.38 2.72
CA LYS A 25 -8.40 -13.66 2.15
C LYS A 25 -7.17 -14.44 1.71
N GLU A 26 -7.06 -15.69 2.17
CA GLU A 26 -6.01 -16.63 1.73
C GLU A 26 -4.58 -16.06 1.88
N GLY A 27 -4.30 -15.36 2.98
CA GLY A 27 -2.99 -14.75 3.24
C GLY A 27 -2.68 -13.51 2.41
N ASN A 28 -3.67 -12.96 1.69
CA ASN A 28 -3.56 -11.73 0.94
C ASN A 28 -4.50 -10.66 1.52
N ARG A 29 -4.06 -9.40 1.45
CA ARG A 29 -4.88 -8.24 1.74
C ARG A 29 -5.50 -7.75 0.44
N ILE A 30 -6.81 -7.92 0.32
CA ILE A 30 -7.58 -7.51 -0.85
C ILE A 30 -8.10 -6.09 -0.63
N ILE A 31 -7.64 -5.15 -1.45
CA ILE A 31 -8.10 -3.75 -1.42
C ILE A 31 -9.24 -3.58 -2.42
N LYS A 32 -10.46 -3.32 -1.93
CA LYS A 32 -11.61 -3.02 -2.79
C LYS A 32 -11.63 -1.56 -3.22
N ASP A 33 -11.39 -0.67 -2.27
CA ASP A 33 -11.36 0.76 -2.48
C ASP A 33 -10.14 1.39 -1.84
N LEU A 34 -9.51 2.30 -2.59
CA LEU A 34 -8.36 3.07 -2.16
C LEU A 34 -8.57 4.57 -2.40
N SER A 35 -7.81 5.35 -1.65
CA SER A 35 -7.62 6.79 -1.85
C SER A 35 -6.15 7.07 -2.15
N VAL A 36 -5.87 7.60 -3.34
CA VAL A 36 -4.50 7.98 -3.71
C VAL A 36 -4.11 9.23 -2.92
N ILE A 37 -3.05 9.11 -2.13
CA ILE A 37 -2.49 10.23 -1.37
C ILE A 37 -1.54 11.02 -2.27
N ASN A 38 -0.66 10.32 -2.99
CA ASN A 38 0.30 10.96 -3.90
C ASN A 38 0.84 9.98 -4.96
N SER A 39 1.49 10.54 -5.99
CA SER A 39 2.12 9.78 -7.07
C SER A 39 3.54 10.25 -7.33
N PHE A 40 4.42 9.32 -7.73
CA PHE A 40 5.85 9.55 -7.84
C PHE A 40 6.47 8.82 -9.04
N ASP A 41 7.57 9.38 -9.54
CA ASP A 41 8.45 8.71 -10.52
C ASP A 41 9.53 7.84 -9.86
N ASP A 42 9.87 8.11 -8.59
CA ASP A 42 10.93 7.42 -7.84
C ASP A 42 10.34 6.70 -6.62
N SER A 43 10.65 5.40 -6.48
CA SER A 43 10.20 4.57 -5.35
C SER A 43 10.69 5.07 -4.00
N ARG A 44 11.90 5.65 -3.95
CA ARG A 44 12.51 6.14 -2.71
C ARG A 44 11.72 7.30 -2.14
N LYS A 45 11.28 8.23 -2.99
CA LYS A 45 10.44 9.37 -2.58
C LYS A 45 9.07 8.90 -2.07
N ALA A 46 8.48 7.90 -2.72
CA ALA A 46 7.23 7.31 -2.27
C ALA A 46 7.36 6.65 -0.88
N LEU A 47 8.44 5.87 -0.67
CA LEU A 47 8.72 5.21 0.60
C LEU A 47 9.11 6.19 1.71
N GLU A 48 9.80 7.28 1.38
CA GLU A 48 10.12 8.36 2.31
C GLU A 48 8.83 9.02 2.84
N GLN A 49 7.93 9.45 1.94
CA GLN A 49 6.65 10.04 2.36
C GLN A 49 5.80 9.03 3.15
N TYR A 50 5.76 7.76 2.72
CA TYR A 50 5.10 6.70 3.48
C TYR A 50 5.63 6.60 4.91
N SER A 51 6.95 6.55 5.08
CA SER A 51 7.61 6.45 6.39
C SER A 51 7.29 7.66 7.27
N GLU A 52 7.31 8.88 6.72
CA GLU A 52 6.95 10.09 7.46
C GLU A 52 5.50 10.07 7.95
N MET A 53 4.57 9.67 7.08
CA MET A 53 3.15 9.60 7.42
C MET A 53 2.88 8.48 8.43
N HIS A 54 3.48 7.31 8.25
CA HIS A 54 3.31 6.17 9.14
C HIS A 54 3.89 6.44 10.54
N LYS A 55 4.99 7.22 10.64
CA LYS A 55 5.51 7.67 11.94
C LYS A 55 4.54 8.57 12.69
N LYS A 56 3.78 9.42 11.97
CA LYS A 56 2.79 10.33 12.56
C LYS A 56 1.54 9.59 12.99
N ASP A 57 1.10 8.62 12.20
CA ASP A 57 -0.07 7.80 12.51
C ASP A 57 0.10 6.37 11.99
N LYS A 58 0.36 5.45 12.93
CA LYS A 58 0.57 4.03 12.63
C LYS A 58 -0.73 3.28 12.36
N SER A 59 -1.88 3.86 12.69
CA SER A 59 -3.18 3.21 12.54
C SER A 59 -3.67 3.20 11.10
N ARG A 60 -3.16 4.11 10.27
CA ARG A 60 -3.51 4.23 8.85
C ARG A 60 -2.94 3.10 8.02
N GLU A 61 -3.82 2.38 7.33
CA GLU A 61 -3.46 1.30 6.42
C GLU A 61 -3.05 1.89 5.07
N MET A 62 -1.76 2.22 4.94
CA MET A 62 -1.19 2.80 3.71
C MET A 62 -0.24 1.84 3.02
N TYR A 63 -0.15 1.97 1.70
CA TYR A 63 0.72 1.15 0.85
C TYR A 63 1.44 2.00 -0.21
N VAL A 64 2.62 1.54 -0.59
CA VAL A 64 3.34 2.02 -1.77
C VAL A 64 3.38 0.91 -2.82
N TYR A 65 2.86 1.19 -4.02
CA TYR A 65 2.80 0.19 -5.09
C TYR A 65 2.95 0.82 -6.48
N HIS A 66 3.53 0.08 -7.43
CA HIS A 66 3.78 0.58 -8.77
C HIS A 66 2.67 0.20 -9.75
N THR A 67 2.17 1.17 -10.51
CA THR A 67 1.04 1.02 -11.47
C THR A 67 1.39 0.27 -12.76
N LYS A 68 2.67 -0.09 -12.98
CA LYS A 68 3.04 -1.08 -14.01
C LYS A 68 2.38 -2.43 -13.77
N ASN A 69 2.06 -2.75 -12.51
CA ASN A 69 1.32 -3.94 -12.13
C ASN A 69 -0.17 -3.69 -12.33
N LYS A 70 -0.79 -4.41 -13.26
CA LYS A 70 -2.23 -4.30 -13.53
C LYS A 70 -3.08 -4.80 -12.38
N GLU A 71 -2.57 -5.77 -11.63
CA GLU A 71 -3.22 -6.33 -10.45
C GLU A 71 -2.51 -5.84 -9.18
N LEU A 72 -3.29 -5.64 -8.12
CA LEU A 72 -2.79 -5.26 -6.81
C LEU A 72 -2.69 -6.50 -5.93
N ILE A 73 -1.47 -6.98 -5.72
CA ILE A 73 -1.18 -8.15 -4.90
C ILE A 73 -0.43 -7.68 -3.66
N ILE A 74 -1.07 -7.84 -2.50
CA ILE A 74 -0.50 -7.51 -1.19
C ILE A 74 -0.54 -8.77 -0.33
N GLU A 75 0.63 -9.37 -0.13
CA GLU A 75 0.77 -10.54 0.76
C GLU A 75 0.78 -10.10 2.22
N GLU A 76 -0.03 -10.74 3.06
CA GLU A 76 0.03 -10.57 4.49
C GLU A 76 1.21 -11.36 5.06
N LYS A 77 2.31 -10.67 5.38
CA LYS A 77 3.37 -11.28 6.17
C LYS A 77 2.92 -11.43 7.62
N ARG A 78 2.42 -12.61 7.98
CA ARG A 78 2.27 -13.01 9.39
C ARG A 78 3.67 -13.25 9.95
N TRP A 79 4.12 -12.37 10.84
CA TRP A 79 5.32 -12.60 11.63
C TRP A 79 5.02 -13.68 12.68
N ILE A 80 5.25 -14.95 12.31
CA ILE A 80 5.24 -16.06 13.24
C ILE A 80 6.64 -16.12 13.88
N GLY A 81 6.85 -15.29 14.91
CA GLY A 81 8.05 -15.35 15.75
C GLY A 81 8.80 -14.04 15.92
N VAL A 82 8.46 -13.31 16.98
CA VAL A 82 9.48 -12.68 17.81
C VAL A 82 9.32 -13.32 19.18
N ARG A 83 10.33 -14.07 19.61
CA ARG A 83 10.39 -14.60 20.97
C ARG A 83 10.28 -13.42 21.93
N GLU A 84 9.38 -13.50 22.90
CA GLU A 84 9.49 -12.71 24.13
C GLU A 84 10.89 -12.96 24.70
N TYR A 85 11.77 -11.97 24.59
CA TYR A 85 12.92 -11.89 25.46
C TYR A 85 12.64 -10.75 26.43
N GLY A 86 12.28 -11.15 27.65
CA GLY A 86 12.56 -10.52 28.95
C GLY A 86 12.28 -9.04 29.10
#